data_AF-A0A2G6MW79-F1
#
_entry.id   AF-A0A2G6MW79-F1
#
_cell.length_a   1.000
_cell.length_b   1.000
_cell.length_c   1.000
_cell.angle_alpha   90.00
_cell.angle_beta   90.00
_cell.angle_gamma   90.00
#
_symmetry.space_group_name_H-M   'P 1'
#
loop_
_entity.id
_entity.type
_entity.pdbx_description
1 polymer ?
#
loop_
_entity_poly.entity_id
_entity_poly.type
_entity_poly.pdbx_seq_one_letter_code
_entity_poly.pdbx_strand_id
1 'polypeptide(L)'
;MNNRPRVLIIYFSLSGQSRSLINLFAEGLREEKVDVSIEQLKAVERISFPFKGICQTGAMMLSTLFRKRTTIQRIAAHCFEKYHLIVLAGPTWSYNSVWWVDSLSGGFGFYVLSLLSF
;
A
#
# COMPACT_ATOMS: atom_id res chain seq x y z
N MET A 1 -4.82 -5.25 31.48
CA MET A 1 -5.30 -4.91 30.12
C MET A 1 -4.39 -5.62 29.13
N ASN A 2 -4.92 -6.52 28.31
CA ASN A 2 -4.12 -7.24 27.30
C ASN A 2 -3.81 -6.25 26.17
N ASN A 3 -2.72 -5.49 26.28
CA ASN A 3 -2.37 -4.49 25.28
C ASN A 3 -1.63 -5.17 24.13
N ARG A 4 -2.38 -5.88 23.28
CA ARG A 4 -1.81 -6.49 22.09
C ARG A 4 -1.31 -5.38 21.16
N PRO A 5 -0.09 -5.49 20.62
CA PRO A 5 0.40 -4.53 19.63
C PRO A 5 -0.56 -4.49 18.44
N ARG A 6 -0.89 -3.27 18.00
CA ARG A 6 -1.77 -3.04 16.83
C ARG A 6 -0.93 -2.59 15.65
N VAL A 7 -1.05 -3.29 14.52
CA VAL A 7 -0.31 -2.99 13.28
C VAL A 7 -1.29 -2.70 12.16
N LEU A 8 -1.06 -1.61 11.43
CA LEU A 8 -1.78 -1.29 10.20
C LEU A 8 -0.87 -1.55 8.99
N ILE A 9 -1.33 -2.35 8.04
CA ILE A 9 -0.64 -2.57 6.77
C ILE A 9 -1.44 -1.86 5.68
N ILE A 10 -0.83 -0.82 5.09
CA ILE A 10 -1.39 -0.11 3.94
C ILE A 10 -0.62 -0.56 2.72
N TYR A 11 -1.32 -1.07 1.70
CA TYR A 11 -0.64 -1.48 0.47
C TYR A 11 -1.35 -1.05 -0.81
N PHE A 12 -0.56 -0.85 -1.86
CA PHE A 12 -1.05 -0.71 -3.22
C PHE A 12 -0.65 -1.94 -4.05
N SER A 13 -1.56 -2.47 -4.85
CA SER A 13 -1.24 -3.53 -5.81
C SER A 13 -2.03 -3.34 -7.10
N LEU A 14 -1.30 -3.31 -8.22
CA LEU A 14 -1.87 -3.17 -9.56
C LEU A 14 -2.31 -4.52 -10.15
N SER A 15 -1.45 -5.54 -10.04
CA SER A 15 -1.67 -6.89 -10.58
C SER A 15 -2.30 -7.85 -9.56
N GLY A 16 -2.39 -7.47 -8.29
CA GLY A 16 -2.86 -8.33 -7.20
C GLY A 16 -1.81 -9.30 -6.64
N GLN A 17 -0.63 -9.42 -7.27
CA GLN A 17 0.43 -10.34 -6.81
C GLN A 17 0.91 -10.03 -5.39
N SER A 18 1.08 -8.74 -5.06
CA SER A 18 1.54 -8.31 -3.74
C SER A 18 0.58 -8.69 -2.61
N ARG A 19 -0.69 -8.95 -2.92
CA ARG A 19 -1.73 -9.28 -1.92
C ARG A 19 -1.42 -10.59 -1.18
N SER A 20 -0.95 -11.61 -1.89
CA SER A 20 -0.62 -12.90 -1.28
C SER A 20 0.49 -12.76 -0.24
N LEU A 21 1.52 -12.00 -0.56
CA LEU A 21 2.64 -11.77 0.36
C LEU A 21 2.24 -10.92 1.57
N ILE A 22 1.36 -9.94 1.37
CA ILE A 22 0.78 -9.15 2.46
C ILE A 22 -0.05 -10.02 3.40
N ASN A 23 -0.83 -10.95 2.86
CA ASN A 23 -1.63 -11.86 3.67
C ASN A 23 -0.74 -12.79 4.51
N LEU A 24 0.30 -13.38 3.91
CA LEU A 24 1.27 -14.22 4.63
C LEU A 24 2.00 -13.44 5.72
N PHE A 25 2.43 -12.21 5.42
CA PHE A 25 3.04 -11.33 6.42
C PHE A 25 2.08 -11.00 7.57
N ALA A 26 0.82 -10.70 7.26
CA ALA A 26 -0.20 -10.44 8.27
C ALA A 26 -0.55 -11.68 9.11
N GLU A 27 -0.53 -12.88 8.52
CA GLU A 27 -0.71 -14.14 9.23
C GLU A 27 0.41 -14.38 10.23
N GLY A 28 1.67 -14.23 9.83
CA GLY A 28 2.81 -14.36 10.76
C GLY A 28 2.74 -13.38 11.93
N LEU A 29 2.28 -12.14 11.71
CA LEU A 29 2.04 -11.20 12.81
C LEU A 29 0.89 -11.65 13.73
N ARG A 30 -0.20 -12.18 13.19
CA ARG A 30 -1.32 -12.67 14.00
C ARG A 30 -0.94 -13.88 14.86
N GLU A 31 -0.06 -14.75 14.38
CA GLU A 31 0.50 -15.87 15.14
C GLU A 31 1.25 -15.38 16.39
N GLU A 32 1.96 -14.25 16.28
CA GLU A 32 2.62 -13.56 17.39
C GLU A 32 1.66 -12.73 18.27
N LYS A 33 0.35 -12.97 18.16
CA LYS A 33 -0.72 -12.31 18.95
C LYS A 33 -0.78 -10.79 18.73
N VAL A 34 -0.40 -10.33 17.54
CA VAL A 34 -0.53 -8.93 17.09
C VAL A 34 -1.88 -8.72 16.42
N ASP A 35 -2.54 -7.61 16.72
CA ASP A 35 -3.79 -7.21 16.05
C ASP A 35 -3.45 -6.50 14.73
N VAL A 36 -3.77 -7.15 13.60
CA VAL A 36 -3.38 -6.66 12.26
C VAL A 36 -4.59 -6.17 11.47
N SER A 37 -4.58 -4.89 11.09
CA SER A 37 -5.50 -4.28 10.12
C SER A 37 -4.81 -4.18 8.75
N ILE A 38 -5.51 -4.51 7.67
CA ILE A 38 -4.98 -4.42 6.31
C ILE A 38 -5.90 -3.51 5.50
N GLU A 39 -5.31 -2.51 4.84
CA GLU A 39 -6.01 -1.61 3.92
C GLU A 39 -5.34 -1.62 2.55
N GLN A 40 -6.13 -1.90 1.51
CA GLN A 40 -5.67 -1.80 0.13
C GLN A 40 -6.05 -0.44 -0.46
N LEU A 41 -5.04 0.33 -0.87
CA LEU A 41 -5.23 1.55 -1.63
C LEU A 41 -5.80 1.23 -3.02
N LYS A 42 -6.90 1.89 -3.36
CA LYS A 42 -7.54 1.78 -4.67
C LYS A 42 -7.35 3.10 -5.42
N ALA A 43 -6.95 3.02 -6.68
CA ALA A 43 -6.96 4.18 -7.55
C ALA A 43 -8.41 4.63 -7.81
N VAL A 44 -8.64 5.94 -7.94
CA VAL A 44 -9.94 6.49 -8.36
C VAL A 44 -10.26 6.04 -9.77
N GLU A 45 -9.28 6.14 -10.67
CA GLU A 45 -9.37 5.60 -12.02
C GLU A 45 -8.83 4.17 -12.05
N ARG A 46 -9.65 3.23 -12.53
CA ARG A 46 -9.25 1.83 -12.64
C ARG A 46 -8.20 1.69 -13.73
N ILE A 47 -6.95 1.47 -13.32
CA ILE A 47 -5.87 1.13 -14.24
C ILE A 47 -6.10 -0.33 -14.68
N SER A 48 -6.47 -0.53 -15.94
CA SER A 48 -6.72 -1.86 -16.50
C SER A 48 -5.40 -2.58 -16.76
N PHE A 49 -5.15 -3.68 -16.05
CA PHE A 49 -4.04 -4.58 -16.31
C PHE A 49 -4.57 -5.99 -16.62
N PRO A 50 -4.03 -6.72 -17.61
CA PRO A 50 -3.02 -6.30 -18.59
C PRO A 50 -3.57 -5.27 -19.59
N PHE A 51 -2.70 -4.40 -20.12
CA PHE A 51 -3.07 -3.44 -21.16
C PHE A 51 -3.42 -4.20 -22.43
N LYS A 52 -4.65 -4.04 -22.92
CA LYS A 52 -5.19 -4.88 -24.00
C LYS A 52 -4.72 -4.44 -25.40
N GLY A 53 -3.76 -3.51 -25.50
CA GLY A 53 -3.21 -3.08 -26.79
C GLY A 53 -1.93 -2.25 -26.69
N ILE A 54 -1.10 -2.32 -27.74
CA ILE A 54 0.20 -1.64 -27.86
C ILE A 54 0.08 -0.12 -27.65
N CYS A 55 -0.99 0.51 -28.15
CA CYS A 55 -1.24 1.93 -27.94
C CYS A 55 -1.54 2.29 -26.48
N GLN A 56 -2.22 1.42 -25.72
CA GLN A 56 -2.50 1.64 -24.29
C GLN A 56 -1.23 1.49 -23.46
N THR A 57 -0.38 0.53 -23.82
CA THR A 57 0.96 0.36 -23.23
C THR A 57 1.85 1.58 -23.52
N GLY A 58 1.85 2.08 -24.77
CA GLY A 58 2.59 3.29 -25.13
C GLY A 58 2.10 4.53 -24.39
N ALA A 59 0.78 4.71 -24.25
CA ALA A 59 0.21 5.80 -23.47
C ALA A 59 0.57 5.70 -21.98
N MET A 60 0.60 4.48 -21.42
CA MET A 60 1.07 4.27 -20.05
C MET A 60 2.57 4.61 -19.91
N MET A 61 3.42 4.11 -20.80
CA MET A 61 4.85 4.41 -20.79
C MET A 61 5.12 5.91 -20.93
N LEU A 62 4.33 6.61 -21.74
CA LEU A 62 4.42 8.07 -21.84
C LEU A 62 3.98 8.74 -20.53
N SER A 63 2.89 8.26 -19.91
CA SER A 63 2.42 8.78 -18.62
C SER A 63 3.39 8.57 -17.46
N THR A 64 4.17 7.47 -17.48
CA THR A 64 5.22 7.23 -16.47
C THR A 64 6.39 8.18 -16.64
N LEU A 65 6.74 8.57 -17.88
CA LEU A 65 7.73 9.61 -18.14
C LEU A 65 7.32 10.97 -17.56
N PHE A 66 6.03 11.29 -17.56
CA PHE A 66 5.49 12.51 -16.96
C PHE A 66 5.28 12.43 -15.44
N ARG A 67 5.65 11.33 -14.78
CA ARG A 67 5.43 11.09 -13.34
C ARG A 67 3.99 11.42 -12.91
N LYS A 68 3.00 11.11 -13.76
CA LYS A 68 1.59 11.42 -13.49
C LYS A 68 1.18 10.77 -12.17
N ARG A 69 0.71 11.57 -11.22
CA ARG A 69 0.20 11.07 -9.93
C ARG A 69 -1.20 10.48 -10.13
N THR A 70 -1.40 9.27 -9.65
CA THR A 70 -2.71 8.62 -9.64
C THR A 70 -3.44 9.00 -8.36
N THR A 71 -4.62 9.60 -8.49
CA THR A 71 -5.48 9.90 -7.34
C THR A 71 -5.95 8.60 -6.70
N ILE A 72 -5.80 8.50 -5.38
CA ILE A 72 -6.28 7.36 -4.59
C ILE A 72 -7.68 7.65 -4.03
N GLN A 73 -8.46 6.60 -3.85
CA GLN A 73 -9.73 6.66 -3.13
C GLN A 73 -9.50 7.02 -1.66
N ARG A 74 -10.54 7.54 -1.01
CA ARG A 74 -10.49 7.86 0.41
C ARG A 74 -10.19 6.60 1.22
N ILE A 75 -9.17 6.69 2.08
CA ILE A 75 -8.76 5.63 3.00
C ILE A 75 -9.87 5.41 4.03
N ALA A 76 -10.11 4.15 4.41
CA ALA A 76 -11.11 3.80 5.41
C ALA A 76 -10.85 4.49 6.77
N ALA A 77 -11.93 4.78 7.50
CA ALA A 77 -11.86 5.52 8.76
C ALA A 77 -11.00 4.83 9.84
N HIS A 78 -10.96 3.49 9.84
CA HIS A 78 -10.16 2.71 10.79
C HIS A 78 -8.66 2.97 10.66
N CYS A 79 -8.17 3.42 9.50
CA CYS A 79 -6.75 3.75 9.30
C CYS A 79 -6.30 5.01 10.07
N PHE A 80 -7.25 5.81 10.57
CA PHE A 80 -6.97 6.98 11.39
C PHE A 80 -6.97 6.66 12.90
N GLU A 81 -7.17 5.39 13.27
CA GLU A 81 -7.02 4.95 14.66
C GLU A 81 -5.55 4.91 15.10
N LYS A 82 -5.32 4.73 16.40
CA LYS A 82 -3.96 4.59 16.95
C LYS A 82 -3.42 3.19 16.68
N TYR A 83 -2.30 3.13 15.97
CA TYR A 83 -1.52 1.92 15.73
C TYR A 83 -0.13 2.04 16.35
N HIS A 84 0.45 0.93 16.77
CA HIS A 84 1.82 0.91 17.28
C HIS A 84 2.83 0.93 16.13
N LEU A 85 2.43 0.40 14.96
CA LEU A 85 3.24 0.32 13.76
C LEU A 85 2.35 0.46 12.52
N ILE A 86 2.80 1.25 11.55
CA ILE A 86 2.20 1.33 10.23
C ILE A 86 3.23 0.82 9.21
N VAL A 87 2.84 -0.20 8.45
CA VAL A 87 3.62 -0.82 7.38
C VAL A 87 3.08 -0.32 6.05
N LEU A 88 3.94 0.32 5.27
CA LEU A 88 3.63 0.69 3.89
C LEU A 88 4.25 -0.35 2.94
N ALA A 89 3.43 -0.92 2.06
CA ALA A 89 3.86 -1.93 1.12
C ALA A 89 3.31 -1.71 -0.29
N GLY A 90 4.03 -2.19 -1.29
CA GLY A 90 3.62 -2.06 -2.68
C GLY A 90 4.77 -2.27 -3.64
N PRO A 91 4.50 -2.19 -4.96
CA PRO A 91 5.54 -2.31 -5.96
C PRO A 91 6.56 -1.17 -5.82
N THR A 92 7.82 -1.49 -6.08
CA THR A 92 9.00 -0.60 -5.96
C THR A 92 8.86 0.74 -6.67
N TRP A 93 8.03 0.83 -7.71
CA TRP A 93 7.81 2.04 -8.52
C TRP A 93 6.78 3.01 -7.94
N SER A 94 6.04 2.64 -6.89
CA SER A 94 5.11 3.53 -6.17
C SER A 94 5.79 4.40 -5.11
N TYR A 95 7.11 4.27 -4.99
CA TYR A 95 7.87 4.74 -3.84
C TYR A 95 8.36 6.17 -4.01
N ASN A 96 7.67 7.12 -3.37
CA ASN A 96 8.25 8.39 -2.96
C ASN A 96 7.99 8.59 -1.47
N SER A 97 8.96 8.20 -0.65
CA SER A 97 8.92 8.23 0.83
C SER A 97 8.60 9.62 1.40
N VAL A 98 8.80 10.69 0.63
CA VAL A 98 8.69 12.08 1.11
C VAL A 98 7.23 12.55 1.24
N TRP A 99 6.26 11.96 0.54
CA TRP A 99 4.88 12.50 0.49
C TRP A 99 3.86 11.75 1.36
N TRP A 100 4.10 10.49 1.71
CA TRP A 100 3.19 9.71 2.55
C TRP A 100 3.29 10.12 4.03
N VAL A 101 4.46 10.60 4.44
CA VAL A 101 4.73 11.07 5.80
C VAL A 101 3.93 12.35 6.10
N ASP A 102 3.75 13.24 5.13
CA ASP A 102 3.06 14.52 5.36
C ASP A 102 1.54 14.34 5.57
N SER A 103 0.90 13.43 4.83
CA SER A 103 -0.54 13.18 4.97
C SER A 103 -0.93 12.39 6.23
N LEU A 104 0.03 11.76 6.92
CA LEU A 104 -0.21 10.86 8.07
C LEU A 104 0.60 11.27 9.32
N SER A 105 1.22 12.45 9.34
CA SER A 105 2.17 12.87 10.38
C SER A 105 1.48 13.17 11.72
N GLY A 106 1.40 12.13 12.55
CA GLY A 106 1.04 12.20 13.97
C GLY A 106 1.88 11.22 14.81
N GLY A 107 3.21 11.34 14.78
CA GLY A 107 4.10 10.72 15.80
C GLY A 107 4.24 9.20 15.82
N PHE A 108 3.99 8.49 14.71
CA PHE A 108 4.13 7.03 14.64
C PHE A 108 5.48 6.59 14.04
N GLY A 109 6.00 5.43 14.49
CA GLY A 109 7.13 4.76 13.86
C GLY A 109 6.70 4.15 12.52
N PHE A 110 7.25 4.64 11.42
CA PHE A 110 6.96 4.14 10.08
C PHE A 110 8.04 3.14 9.66
N TYR A 111 7.63 1.91 9.32
CA TYR A 111 8.51 0.94 8.67
C TYR A 111 7.99 0.66 7.28
N VAL A 112 8.93 0.60 6.35
CA VAL A 112 8.64 0.48 4.93
C VAL A 112 9.09 -0.90 4.49
N LEU A 113 8.16 -1.67 3.96
CA LEU A 113 8.46 -2.98 3.40
C LEU A 113 8.28 -2.92 1.87
N SER A 114 9.40 -2.75 1.15
CA SER A 114 9.40 -2.86 -0.31
C SER A 114 9.32 -4.33 -0.71
N LEU A 115 8.11 -4.79 -1.03
CA LEU A 115 7.87 -6.14 -1.49
C LEU A 115 8.05 -6.19 -3.03
N LEU A 116 9.22 -6.66 -3.47
CA LEU A 116 9.47 -6.98 -4.88
C LEU A 116 8.59 -8.17 -5.27
N SER A 117 7.58 -7.94 -6.11
CA SER A 117 6.88 -8.99 -6.86
C SER A 117 7.15 -8.73 -8.33
N PHE A 118 7.90 -9.64 -8.96
CA PHE A 118 8.09 -9.71 -10.42
C PHE A 118 6.93 -10.49 -11.04
#